data_AF-A0A5D2Y3B9-F1
#
_entry.id   AF-A0A5D2Y3B9-F1
#
_cell.length_a   1.000
_cell.length_b   1.000
_cell.length_c   1.000
_cell.angle_alpha   90.00
_cell.angle_beta   90.00
_cell.angle_gamma   90.00
#
_symmetry.space_group_name_H-M   'P 1'
#
loop_
_entity.id
_entity.type
_entity.pdbx_description
1 polymer ?
#
loop_
_entity_poly.entity_id
_entity_poly.type
_entity_poly.pdbx_seq_one_letter_code
_entity_poly.pdbx_strand_id
1 'polypeptide(L)'
;MQHQQGEASPRRRSSAYLNALSLEIEKRLQRKRSSLQELFADLALEIDDRAKDIILSREDLISSPEYSVNDRLCFYDVLANYYVRVPLRGKPILDLIVQVWSQSFASHTFALLFHKWLFEVELDHADVLLCYSSALVQGATNVLWIDIQSNARCFQSLFKYLLDEVALEPTRLNKIPVQAQRDLYLLLSRFIFFYNAVEKLESFLKLCPTFPNAILVGGPADIFVTEVADQLQKLKVEPVLLHYLVQIKVLGGMQLRVATSTRLKTCLYNFTSPGGPMYPTRAVRHAAWDALDLLFPASIIPFFKSK
;
A
#
# COMPACT_ATOMS: atom_id res chain seq x y z
N MET A 1 -43.83 -15.59 -35.92
CA MET A 1 -43.43 -14.22 -35.52
C MET A 1 -42.46 -14.36 -34.37
N GLN A 2 -41.25 -13.85 -34.57
CA GLN A 2 -40.04 -14.13 -33.80
C GLN A 2 -40.04 -13.50 -32.41
N HIS A 3 -39.34 -14.17 -31.49
CA HIS A 3 -39.04 -13.79 -30.12
C HIS A 3 -38.47 -12.37 -30.00
N GLN A 4 -39.11 -11.54 -29.17
CA GLN A 4 -38.46 -10.39 -28.54
C GLN A 4 -37.57 -10.91 -27.39
N GLN A 5 -36.28 -11.09 -27.66
CA GLN A 5 -35.28 -11.15 -26.61
C GLN A 5 -35.12 -9.76 -26.02
N GLY A 6 -35.55 -9.61 -24.77
CA GLY A 6 -35.34 -8.39 -23.99
C GLY A 6 -33.84 -8.16 -23.75
N GLU A 7 -33.27 -7.18 -24.45
CA GLU A 7 -31.98 -6.62 -24.13
C GLU A 7 -32.04 -5.95 -22.74
N ALA A 8 -31.69 -6.71 -21.71
CA ALA A 8 -31.45 -6.14 -20.39
C ALA A 8 -30.39 -5.04 -20.48
N SER A 9 -30.77 -3.81 -20.12
CA SER A 9 -29.92 -2.62 -20.13
C SER A 9 -28.54 -2.89 -19.51
N PRO A 10 -27.43 -2.40 -20.12
CA PRO A 10 -26.06 -2.71 -19.70
C PRO A 10 -25.78 -2.36 -18.22
N ARG A 11 -26.43 -1.31 -17.67
CA ARG A 11 -26.34 -0.97 -16.24
C ARG A 11 -26.87 -2.08 -15.31
N ARG A 12 -27.95 -2.76 -15.71
CA ARG A 12 -28.50 -3.88 -14.93
C ARG A 12 -27.59 -5.09 -14.98
N ARG A 13 -26.91 -5.33 -16.10
CA ARG A 13 -25.97 -6.46 -16.27
C ARG A 13 -24.70 -6.29 -15.43
N SER A 14 -24.07 -5.11 -15.46
CA SER A 14 -22.88 -4.81 -14.64
C SER A 14 -23.20 -4.86 -13.14
N SER A 15 -24.30 -4.24 -12.71
CA SER A 15 -24.75 -4.33 -11.31
C SER A 15 -25.09 -5.78 -10.91
N ALA A 16 -25.73 -6.57 -11.77
CA ALA A 16 -26.00 -7.97 -11.49
C ALA A 16 -24.71 -8.80 -11.33
N TYR A 17 -23.69 -8.54 -12.15
CA TYR A 17 -22.38 -9.19 -12.04
C TYR A 17 -21.68 -8.85 -10.72
N LEU A 18 -21.59 -7.57 -10.35
CA LEU A 18 -20.97 -7.15 -9.08
C LEU A 18 -21.74 -7.66 -7.86
N ASN A 19 -23.08 -7.78 -7.96
CA ASN A 19 -23.90 -8.40 -6.93
C ASN A 19 -23.64 -9.91 -6.82
N ALA A 20 -23.53 -10.61 -7.94
CA ALA A 20 -23.20 -12.04 -7.94
C ALA A 20 -21.81 -12.29 -7.33
N LEU A 21 -20.83 -11.44 -7.65
CA LEU A 21 -19.50 -11.50 -7.07
C LEU A 21 -19.51 -11.20 -5.56
N SER A 22 -20.25 -10.18 -5.13
CA SER A 22 -20.43 -9.88 -3.70
C SER A 22 -21.04 -11.07 -2.93
N LEU A 23 -22.03 -11.74 -3.53
CA LEU A 23 -22.65 -12.93 -2.94
C LEU A 23 -21.68 -14.12 -2.86
N GLU A 24 -20.82 -14.28 -3.86
CA GLU A 24 -19.79 -15.33 -3.84
C GLU A 24 -18.73 -15.07 -2.77
N ILE A 25 -18.29 -13.81 -2.62
CA ILE A 25 -17.40 -13.40 -1.53
C ILE A 25 -18.05 -13.70 -0.18
N GLU A 26 -19.33 -13.34 -0.01
CA GLU A 26 -20.10 -13.61 1.21
C GLU A 26 -20.14 -15.12 1.54
N LYS A 27 -20.49 -15.96 0.56
CA LYS A 27 -20.54 -17.43 0.72
C LYS A 27 -19.18 -18.01 1.07
N ARG A 28 -18.09 -17.51 0.46
CA ARG A 28 -16.73 -17.99 0.72
C ARG A 28 -16.23 -17.56 2.10
N LEU A 29 -16.54 -16.35 2.54
CA LEU A 29 -16.25 -15.89 3.90
C LEU A 29 -16.95 -16.74 4.96
N GLN A 30 -18.18 -17.21 4.68
CA GLN A 30 -18.93 -18.08 5.58
C GLN A 30 -18.37 -19.53 5.66
N ARG A 31 -17.74 -20.05 4.59
CA ARG A 31 -17.34 -21.48 4.49
C ARG A 31 -15.97 -21.86 5.10
N LYS A 32 -15.16 -20.91 5.61
CA LYS A 32 -13.85 -21.06 6.31
C LYS A 32 -13.02 -22.36 6.11
N ARG A 33 -11.91 -22.27 5.35
CA ARG A 33 -10.49 -22.29 5.82
C ARG A 33 -9.44 -22.56 4.70
N SER A 34 -9.78 -23.25 3.60
CA SER A 34 -8.79 -23.62 2.55
C SER A 34 -8.88 -22.78 1.26
N SER A 35 -9.99 -22.11 0.99
CA SER A 35 -10.28 -21.40 -0.29
C SER A 35 -9.98 -19.88 -0.27
N LEU A 36 -9.25 -19.39 0.73
CA LEU A 36 -9.01 -17.95 0.91
C LEU A 36 -7.81 -17.41 0.14
N GLN A 37 -6.78 -18.23 -0.12
CA GLN A 37 -5.71 -17.85 -1.05
C GLN A 37 -6.26 -17.63 -2.46
N GLU A 38 -7.20 -18.48 -2.88
CA GLU A 38 -7.95 -18.31 -4.13
C GLU A 38 -8.74 -16.99 -4.10
N LEU A 39 -9.47 -16.68 -3.03
CA LEU A 39 -10.18 -15.41 -2.92
C LEU A 39 -9.24 -14.19 -3.01
N PHE A 40 -8.06 -14.23 -2.39
CA PHE A 40 -7.10 -13.13 -2.51
C PHE A 40 -6.48 -13.04 -3.90
N ALA A 41 -6.15 -14.17 -4.52
CA ALA A 41 -5.73 -14.19 -5.90
C ALA A 41 -6.84 -13.57 -6.76
N ASP A 42 -8.05 -14.13 -6.72
CA ASP A 42 -9.24 -13.67 -7.46
C ASP A 42 -9.50 -12.17 -7.26
N LEU A 43 -9.41 -11.65 -6.04
CA LEU A 43 -9.60 -10.23 -5.74
C LEU A 43 -8.44 -9.35 -6.24
N ALA A 44 -7.21 -9.84 -6.15
CA ALA A 44 -6.01 -9.15 -6.62
C ALA A 44 -5.80 -9.24 -8.13
N LEU A 45 -6.56 -10.10 -8.82
CA LEU A 45 -6.45 -10.28 -10.26
C LEU A 45 -6.87 -9.00 -11.02
N GLU A 46 -6.22 -8.84 -12.17
CA GLU A 46 -6.57 -7.84 -13.15
C GLU A 46 -7.88 -8.22 -13.84
N ILE A 47 -8.67 -7.21 -14.18
CA ILE A 47 -9.90 -7.40 -14.94
C ILE A 47 -9.54 -7.62 -16.42
N ASP A 48 -10.06 -8.69 -17.03
CA ASP A 48 -9.92 -8.97 -18.46
C ASP A 48 -10.60 -7.89 -19.33
N ASP A 49 -10.10 -7.62 -20.53
CA ASP A 49 -10.57 -6.52 -21.39
C ASP A 49 -12.05 -6.66 -21.76
N ARG A 50 -12.54 -7.90 -21.95
CA ARG A 50 -13.96 -8.15 -22.18
C ARG A 50 -14.83 -7.79 -20.97
N ALA A 51 -14.30 -8.00 -19.77
CA ALA A 51 -14.99 -7.62 -18.53
C ALA A 51 -14.87 -6.12 -18.29
N LYS A 52 -13.74 -5.48 -18.67
CA LYS A 52 -13.58 -4.03 -18.62
C LYS A 52 -14.64 -3.33 -19.45
N ASP A 53 -14.90 -3.74 -20.69
CA ASP A 53 -15.93 -3.10 -21.52
C ASP A 53 -17.33 -3.19 -20.88
N ILE A 54 -17.66 -4.30 -20.23
CA ILE A 54 -18.94 -4.48 -19.54
C ILE A 54 -19.04 -3.57 -18.30
N ILE A 55 -17.91 -3.31 -17.63
CA ILE A 55 -17.85 -2.52 -16.39
C ILE A 55 -17.72 -1.02 -16.69
N LEU A 56 -16.89 -0.64 -17.67
CA LEU A 56 -16.45 0.73 -17.98
C LEU A 56 -17.23 1.41 -19.11
N SER A 57 -18.18 0.75 -19.78
CA SER A 57 -18.98 1.31 -20.90
C SER A 57 -19.87 2.53 -20.54
N ARG A 58 -19.53 3.27 -19.48
CA ARG A 58 -20.21 4.47 -19.02
C ARG A 58 -19.33 5.44 -18.19
N GLU A 59 -18.01 5.46 -18.36
CA GLU A 59 -17.18 6.52 -17.75
C GLU A 59 -16.49 7.42 -18.80
N ASP A 60 -17.13 7.61 -19.98
CA ASP A 60 -16.77 8.66 -20.94
C ASP A 60 -17.45 10.00 -20.61
N LEU A 61 -17.06 10.62 -19.49
CA LEU A 61 -17.26 12.06 -19.30
C LEU A 61 -15.97 12.65 -18.68
N ILE A 62 -15.04 12.94 -19.60
CA ILE A 62 -13.84 13.79 -19.46
C ILE A 62 -12.69 13.13 -18.67
N SER A 63 -11.90 12.30 -19.33
CA SER A 63 -10.48 12.13 -18.99
C SER A 63 -9.62 12.61 -20.17
N SER A 64 -8.83 13.65 -19.91
CA SER A 64 -7.82 14.20 -20.81
C SER A 64 -6.81 13.12 -21.22
N PRO A 65 -6.33 13.08 -22.48
CA PRO A 65 -5.51 11.99 -23.00
C PRO A 65 -4.02 12.11 -22.60
N GLU A 66 -3.74 12.42 -21.32
CA GLU A 66 -2.37 12.56 -20.79
C GLU A 66 -2.20 11.82 -19.46
N TYR A 67 -2.55 10.53 -19.39
CA TYR A 67 -2.02 9.65 -18.33
C TYR A 67 -1.63 8.29 -18.91
N SER A 68 -0.55 8.30 -19.69
CA SER A 68 0.13 7.09 -20.11
C SER A 68 0.79 6.40 -18.91
N VAL A 69 0.55 5.09 -18.79
CA VAL A 69 1.30 4.11 -17.97
C VAL A 69 0.92 4.04 -16.48
N ASN A 70 -0.30 3.59 -16.10
CA ASN A 70 -0.49 2.75 -14.88
C ASN A 70 -1.90 2.24 -14.48
N ASP A 71 -2.98 2.48 -15.21
CA ASP A 71 -4.31 2.06 -14.72
C ASP A 71 -4.64 0.60 -15.03
N ARG A 72 -3.94 -0.32 -14.36
CA ARG A 72 -4.39 -1.70 -14.24
C ARG A 72 -5.55 -1.74 -13.26
N LEU A 73 -6.76 -1.95 -13.79
CA LEU A 73 -7.97 -2.16 -12.99
C LEU A 73 -7.99 -3.57 -12.39
N CYS A 74 -8.01 -3.65 -11.06
CA CYS A 74 -8.12 -4.89 -10.30
C CYS A 74 -9.53 -5.08 -9.75
N PHE A 75 -9.93 -6.33 -9.49
CA PHE A 75 -11.26 -6.65 -8.95
C PHE A 75 -11.56 -5.94 -7.63
N TYR A 76 -10.58 -5.86 -6.71
CA TYR A 76 -10.78 -5.18 -5.43
C TYR A 76 -11.08 -3.69 -5.58
N ASP A 77 -10.46 -3.00 -6.54
CA ASP A 77 -10.65 -1.55 -6.72
C ASP A 77 -12.05 -1.25 -7.28
N VAL A 78 -12.53 -2.09 -8.21
CA VAL A 78 -13.92 -2.00 -8.71
C VAL A 78 -14.93 -2.25 -7.60
N LEU A 79 -14.70 -3.26 -6.75
CA LEU A 79 -15.58 -3.56 -5.63
C LEU A 79 -15.56 -2.45 -4.56
N ALA A 80 -14.40 -1.87 -4.27
CA ALA A 80 -14.30 -0.76 -3.34
C ALA A 80 -15.09 0.47 -3.82
N ASN A 81 -14.97 0.82 -5.12
CA ASN A 81 -15.79 1.87 -5.73
C ASN A 81 -17.29 1.51 -5.70
N TYR A 82 -17.64 0.24 -5.94
CA TYR A 82 -19.02 -0.22 -5.90
C TYR A 82 -19.64 -0.10 -4.50
N TYR A 83 -18.92 -0.48 -3.45
CA TYR A 83 -19.41 -0.39 -2.08
C TYR A 83 -19.52 1.06 -1.59
N VAL A 84 -18.70 1.99 -2.10
CA VAL A 84 -18.92 3.43 -1.88
C VAL A 84 -20.24 3.88 -2.53
N ARG A 85 -20.48 3.50 -3.79
CA ARG A 85 -21.70 3.89 -4.53
C ARG A 85 -22.97 3.26 -3.98
N VAL A 86 -22.89 2.03 -3.47
CA VAL A 86 -24.03 1.27 -2.92
C VAL A 86 -23.65 0.63 -1.56
N PRO A 87 -23.59 1.43 -0.47
CA PRO A 87 -23.12 0.96 0.85
C PRO A 87 -23.91 -0.23 1.40
N LEU A 88 -25.21 -0.29 1.13
CA LEU A 88 -26.09 -1.38 1.56
C LEU A 88 -25.65 -2.76 1.05
N ARG A 89 -24.91 -2.82 -0.07
CA ARG A 89 -24.40 -4.07 -0.64
C ARG A 89 -23.10 -4.53 0.02
N GLY A 90 -22.30 -3.61 0.55
CA GLY A 90 -21.09 -3.94 1.31
C GLY A 90 -21.40 -4.35 2.75
N LYS A 91 -22.52 -3.91 3.32
CA LYS A 91 -22.87 -4.12 4.74
C LYS A 91 -22.86 -5.60 5.18
N PRO A 92 -23.46 -6.56 4.46
CA PRO A 92 -23.42 -7.98 4.88
C PRO A 92 -21.99 -8.55 4.93
N ILE A 93 -21.14 -8.14 3.97
CA ILE A 93 -19.73 -8.55 3.94
C ILE A 93 -18.98 -7.92 5.10
N LEU A 94 -19.23 -6.64 5.38
CA LEU A 94 -18.64 -5.94 6.51
C LEU A 94 -19.03 -6.59 7.85
N ASP A 95 -20.32 -6.93 8.03
CA ASP A 95 -20.82 -7.63 9.22
C ASP A 95 -20.13 -8.99 9.40
N LEU A 96 -19.92 -9.74 8.31
CA LEU A 96 -19.16 -11.00 8.34
C LEU A 96 -17.68 -10.77 8.70
N ILE A 97 -17.04 -9.75 8.14
CA ILE A 97 -15.64 -9.38 8.47
C ILE A 97 -15.54 -9.10 9.98
N VAL A 98 -16.49 -8.36 10.55
CA VAL A 98 -16.55 -8.09 11.99
C VAL A 98 -16.68 -9.38 12.81
N GLN A 99 -17.49 -10.35 12.37
CA GLN A 99 -17.60 -11.65 13.05
C GLN A 99 -16.31 -12.48 13.01
N VAL A 100 -15.48 -12.30 11.96
CA VAL A 100 -14.23 -13.05 11.78
C VAL A 100 -12.99 -12.21 12.02
N TRP A 101 -13.12 -11.07 12.71
CA TRP A 101 -12.06 -10.07 12.90
C TRP A 101 -10.77 -10.60 13.54
N SER A 102 -10.90 -11.65 14.37
CA SER A 102 -9.75 -12.33 14.99
C SER A 102 -8.84 -13.04 13.98
N GLN A 103 -9.32 -13.26 12.76
CA GLN A 103 -8.57 -13.94 11.72
C GLN A 103 -7.75 -12.92 10.92
N SER A 104 -6.48 -13.25 10.65
CA SER A 104 -5.58 -12.35 9.91
C SER A 104 -6.18 -11.92 8.56
N PHE A 105 -6.82 -12.82 7.81
CA PHE A 105 -7.44 -12.53 6.51
C PHE A 105 -8.53 -11.46 6.56
N ALA A 106 -9.23 -11.28 7.68
CA ALA A 106 -10.32 -10.31 7.81
C ALA A 106 -9.83 -8.88 7.53
N SER A 107 -8.67 -8.52 8.10
CA SER A 107 -8.03 -7.22 7.86
C SER A 107 -7.62 -7.02 6.40
N HIS A 108 -7.15 -8.08 5.72
CA HIS A 108 -6.76 -7.99 4.31
C HIS A 108 -7.98 -7.77 3.41
N THR A 109 -9.05 -8.55 3.61
CA THR A 109 -10.30 -8.38 2.86
C THR A 109 -10.89 -7.00 3.12
N PHE A 110 -10.84 -6.52 4.36
CA PHE A 110 -11.24 -5.16 4.70
C PHE A 110 -10.44 -4.11 3.92
N ALA A 111 -9.11 -4.19 3.94
CA ALA A 111 -8.26 -3.25 3.22
C ALA A 111 -8.52 -3.26 1.70
N LEU A 112 -8.74 -4.43 1.10
CA LEU A 112 -8.98 -4.52 -0.34
C LEU A 112 -10.36 -3.98 -0.73
N LEU A 113 -11.42 -4.34 0.02
CA LEU A 113 -12.80 -4.05 -0.38
C LEU A 113 -13.37 -2.76 0.21
N PHE A 114 -12.86 -2.28 1.33
CA PHE A 114 -13.46 -1.17 2.09
C PHE A 114 -12.51 0.01 2.33
N HIS A 115 -11.33 0.04 1.70
CA HIS A 115 -10.39 1.16 1.84
C HIS A 115 -10.96 2.51 1.43
N LYS A 116 -11.81 2.56 0.38
CA LYS A 116 -12.50 3.80 -0.04
C LYS A 116 -13.72 4.09 0.82
N TRP A 117 -14.47 3.04 1.14
CA TRP A 117 -15.70 3.11 1.93
C TRP A 117 -15.50 3.83 3.27
N LEU A 118 -14.38 3.57 3.95
CA LEU A 118 -14.03 4.20 5.23
C LEU A 118 -13.99 5.73 5.18
N PHE A 119 -13.64 6.33 4.04
CA PHE A 119 -13.49 7.78 3.91
C PHE A 119 -14.68 8.45 3.22
N GLU A 120 -15.49 7.70 2.49
CA GLU A 120 -16.60 8.22 1.70
C GLU A 120 -17.97 8.03 2.36
N VAL A 121 -18.11 7.04 3.25
CA VAL A 121 -19.38 6.76 3.94
C VAL A 121 -19.31 7.25 5.38
N GLU A 122 -20.34 7.98 5.82
CA GLU A 122 -20.43 8.49 7.19
C GLU A 122 -20.59 7.34 8.20
N LEU A 123 -19.78 7.38 9.26
CA LEU A 123 -19.79 6.41 10.35
C LEU A 123 -20.24 7.09 11.65
N ASP A 124 -21.31 6.57 12.25
CA ASP A 124 -21.93 7.17 13.43
C ASP A 124 -21.16 6.91 14.74
N HIS A 125 -20.19 5.98 14.75
CA HIS A 125 -19.55 5.49 15.98
C HIS A 125 -18.01 5.58 15.93
N ALA A 126 -17.45 6.37 16.85
CA ALA A 126 -16.00 6.60 16.96
C ALA A 126 -15.19 5.32 17.26
N ASP A 127 -15.73 4.39 18.05
CA ASP A 127 -15.07 3.12 18.36
C ASP A 127 -14.97 2.22 17.13
N VAL A 128 -16.02 2.20 16.31
CA VAL A 128 -16.06 1.47 15.04
C VAL A 128 -15.05 2.05 14.06
N LEU A 129 -14.95 3.38 13.99
CA LEU A 129 -13.98 4.08 13.17
C LEU A 129 -12.54 3.73 13.55
N LEU A 130 -12.22 3.63 14.85
CA LEU A 130 -10.89 3.22 15.31
C LEU A 130 -10.57 1.78 14.90
N CYS A 131 -11.50 0.84 15.14
CA CYS A 131 -11.35 -0.55 14.73
C CYS A 131 -11.11 -0.66 13.22
N TYR A 132 -11.95 -0.01 12.40
CA TYR A 132 -11.86 -0.05 10.94
C TYR A 132 -10.58 0.58 10.42
N SER A 133 -10.16 1.71 10.98
CA SER A 133 -8.90 2.36 10.60
C SER A 133 -7.70 1.47 10.93
N SER A 134 -7.71 0.80 12.09
CA SER A 134 -6.67 -0.16 12.47
C SER A 134 -6.63 -1.38 11.52
N ALA A 135 -7.79 -1.93 11.15
CA ALA A 135 -7.84 -3.01 10.16
C ALA A 135 -7.40 -2.59 8.77
N LEU A 136 -7.71 -1.36 8.35
CA LEU A 136 -7.20 -0.83 7.09
C LEU A 136 -5.68 -0.84 7.09
N VAL A 137 -5.04 -0.26 8.11
CA VAL A 137 -3.58 -0.17 8.18
C VAL A 137 -2.94 -1.55 8.31
N GLN A 138 -3.48 -2.42 9.16
CA GLN A 138 -2.95 -3.78 9.32
C GLN A 138 -3.13 -4.62 8.04
N GLY A 139 -4.31 -4.54 7.43
CA GLY A 139 -4.62 -5.24 6.19
C GLY A 139 -3.76 -4.75 5.03
N ALA A 140 -3.66 -3.44 4.85
CA ALA A 140 -2.80 -2.81 3.87
C ALA A 140 -1.33 -3.20 4.08
N THR A 141 -0.83 -3.17 5.32
CA THR A 141 0.55 -3.60 5.63
C THR A 141 0.81 -5.01 5.11
N ASN A 142 -0.13 -5.94 5.34
CA ASN A 142 0.07 -7.32 4.96
C ASN A 142 -0.05 -7.53 3.44
N VAL A 143 -1.05 -6.95 2.76
CA VAL A 143 -1.19 -7.11 1.30
C VAL A 143 -0.03 -6.47 0.55
N LEU A 144 0.45 -5.29 0.98
CA LEU A 144 1.61 -4.65 0.36
C LEU A 144 2.90 -5.45 0.61
N TRP A 145 2.99 -6.21 1.71
CA TRP A 145 4.07 -7.17 1.92
C TRP A 145 4.02 -8.37 0.98
N ILE A 146 2.83 -8.82 0.55
CA ILE A 146 2.70 -9.86 -0.48
C ILE A 146 3.31 -9.38 -1.80
N ASP A 147 3.08 -8.12 -2.15
CA ASP A 147 3.69 -7.49 -3.34
C ASP A 147 5.23 -7.45 -3.25
N ILE A 148 5.79 -7.11 -2.07
CA ILE A 148 7.24 -7.21 -1.85
C ILE A 148 7.74 -8.64 -2.01
N GLN A 149 7.07 -9.62 -1.42
CA GLN A 149 7.51 -11.03 -1.45
C GLN A 149 7.44 -11.63 -2.85
N SER A 150 6.42 -11.26 -3.62
CA SER A 150 6.22 -11.71 -5.00
C SER A 150 6.97 -10.86 -6.03
N ASN A 151 7.57 -9.73 -5.62
CA ASN A 151 8.12 -8.71 -6.50
C ASN A 151 7.12 -8.28 -7.59
N ALA A 152 5.85 -8.19 -7.22
CA ALA A 152 4.75 -7.74 -8.05
C ALA A 152 4.13 -6.47 -7.47
N ARG A 153 3.34 -5.76 -8.26
CA ARG A 153 2.66 -4.51 -7.86
C ARG A 153 1.14 -4.63 -7.99
N CYS A 154 0.59 -5.78 -7.59
CA CYS A 154 -0.84 -6.08 -7.72
C CYS A 154 -1.70 -5.13 -6.87
N PHE A 155 -1.15 -4.62 -5.76
CA PHE A 155 -1.83 -3.74 -4.81
C PHE A 155 -1.45 -2.26 -4.99
N GLN A 156 -0.93 -1.88 -6.16
CA GLN A 156 -0.50 -0.52 -6.44
C GLN A 156 -1.63 0.49 -6.37
N SER A 157 -2.85 0.17 -6.82
CA SER A 157 -3.97 1.12 -6.77
C SER A 157 -4.40 1.39 -5.33
N LEU A 158 -4.39 0.38 -4.45
CA LEU A 158 -4.58 0.56 -3.01
C LEU A 158 -3.53 1.50 -2.42
N PHE A 159 -2.24 1.27 -2.69
CA PHE A 159 -1.17 2.13 -2.19
C PHE A 159 -1.32 3.58 -2.68
N LYS A 160 -1.57 3.77 -3.98
CA LYS A 160 -1.76 5.11 -4.57
C LYS A 160 -2.95 5.82 -3.95
N TYR A 161 -4.08 5.16 -3.77
CA TYR A 161 -5.23 5.77 -3.09
C TYR A 161 -4.87 6.20 -1.66
N LEU A 162 -4.24 5.33 -0.87
CA LEU A 162 -3.87 5.66 0.50
C LEU A 162 -2.85 6.82 0.58
N LEU A 163 -1.95 6.93 -0.39
CA LEU A 163 -0.99 8.03 -0.45
C LEU A 163 -1.64 9.32 -0.95
N ASP A 164 -2.19 9.28 -2.17
CA ASP A 164 -2.58 10.47 -2.93
C ASP A 164 -3.91 11.05 -2.45
N GLU A 165 -4.87 10.17 -2.21
CA GLU A 165 -6.26 10.54 -1.96
C GLU A 165 -6.57 10.58 -0.45
N VAL A 166 -5.68 10.07 0.41
CA VAL A 166 -5.89 10.04 1.86
C VAL A 166 -4.76 10.77 2.59
N ALA A 167 -3.52 10.32 2.50
CA ALA A 167 -2.43 10.90 3.30
C ALA A 167 -2.00 12.29 2.84
N LEU A 168 -2.06 12.56 1.53
CA LEU A 168 -1.77 13.88 0.96
C LEU A 168 -2.97 14.83 0.97
N GLU A 169 -4.15 14.37 1.40
CA GLU A 169 -5.37 15.17 1.48
C GLU A 169 -5.79 15.36 2.96
N PRO A 170 -5.45 16.49 3.60
CA PRO A 170 -5.68 16.71 5.03
C PRO A 170 -7.14 16.56 5.44
N THR A 171 -8.08 16.93 4.56
CA THR A 171 -9.52 16.84 4.84
C THR A 171 -9.97 15.40 5.04
N ARG A 172 -9.39 14.45 4.29
CA ARG A 172 -9.67 13.02 4.42
C ARG A 172 -8.85 12.35 5.50
N LEU A 173 -7.58 12.73 5.69
CA LEU A 173 -6.75 12.21 6.77
C LEU A 173 -7.37 12.50 8.15
N ASN A 174 -7.96 13.68 8.33
CA ASN A 174 -8.62 14.07 9.57
C ASN A 174 -9.92 13.30 9.87
N LYS A 175 -10.44 12.50 8.93
CA LYS A 175 -11.60 11.63 9.18
C LYS A 175 -11.25 10.42 10.04
N ILE A 176 -9.98 10.01 10.10
CA ILE A 176 -9.55 8.87 10.91
C ILE A 176 -8.87 9.33 12.22
N PRO A 177 -8.90 8.51 13.29
CA PRO A 177 -8.29 8.87 14.56
C PRO A 177 -6.79 9.11 14.42
N VAL A 178 -6.25 10.04 15.22
CA VAL A 178 -4.83 10.44 15.18
C VAL A 178 -3.87 9.25 15.28
N GLN A 179 -4.23 8.21 16.05
CA GLN A 179 -3.43 6.99 16.12
C GLN A 179 -3.33 6.29 14.76
N ALA A 180 -4.46 6.13 14.07
CA ALA A 180 -4.49 5.51 12.75
C ALA A 180 -3.80 6.38 11.68
N GLN A 181 -3.85 7.71 11.80
CA GLN A 181 -3.09 8.60 10.92
C GLN A 181 -1.58 8.33 11.01
N ARG A 182 -1.06 8.16 12.24
CA ARG A 182 0.34 7.82 12.48
C ARG A 182 0.68 6.45 11.92
N ASP A 183 -0.14 5.44 12.19
CA ASP A 183 0.11 4.09 11.73
C ASP A 183 0.06 4.00 10.18
N LEU A 184 -0.83 4.76 9.55
CA LEU A 184 -0.88 4.94 8.10
C LEU A 184 0.38 5.63 7.56
N TYR A 185 0.85 6.69 8.23
CA TYR A 185 2.09 7.37 7.85
C TYR A 185 3.31 6.44 7.91
N LEU A 186 3.41 5.61 8.96
CA LEU A 186 4.49 4.62 9.08
C LEU A 186 4.37 3.54 7.99
N LEU A 187 3.16 3.07 7.69
CA LEU A 187 2.91 2.16 6.58
C LEU A 187 3.40 2.76 5.25
N LEU A 188 2.95 3.96 4.90
CA LEU A 188 3.30 4.60 3.63
C LEU A 188 4.81 4.85 3.53
N SER A 189 5.44 5.25 4.63
CA SER A 189 6.90 5.45 4.71
C SER A 189 7.67 4.19 4.29
N ARG A 190 7.21 3.00 4.71
CA ARG A 190 7.86 1.73 4.36
C ARG A 190 7.78 1.42 2.88
N PHE A 191 6.66 1.72 2.22
CA PHE A 191 6.37 1.25 0.86
C PHE A 191 6.59 2.31 -0.24
N ILE A 192 6.88 3.57 0.11
CA ILE A 192 7.00 4.67 -0.86
C ILE A 192 8.02 4.40 -1.97
N PHE A 193 9.16 3.78 -1.62
CA PHE A 193 10.19 3.43 -2.59
C PHE A 193 9.77 2.26 -3.48
N PHE A 194 9.11 1.25 -2.92
CA PHE A 194 8.67 0.08 -3.70
C PHE A 194 7.73 0.45 -4.85
N TYR A 195 6.81 1.38 -4.59
CA TYR A 195 5.82 1.85 -5.56
C TYR A 195 6.27 3.06 -6.39
N ASN A 196 7.55 3.44 -6.31
CA ASN A 196 8.13 4.57 -7.06
C ASN A 196 7.43 5.91 -6.83
N ALA A 197 6.98 6.19 -5.60
CA ALA A 197 6.27 7.44 -5.28
C ALA A 197 7.21 8.51 -4.71
N VAL A 198 8.44 8.56 -5.20
CA VAL A 198 9.50 9.41 -4.64
C VAL A 198 9.26 10.89 -4.92
N GLU A 199 8.63 11.22 -6.04
CA GLU A 199 8.22 12.59 -6.36
C GLU A 199 7.24 13.17 -5.32
N LYS A 200 6.55 12.34 -4.55
CA LYS A 200 5.61 12.75 -3.50
C LYS A 200 6.22 12.87 -2.11
N LEU A 201 7.49 12.49 -1.95
CA LEU A 201 8.16 12.42 -0.65
C LEU A 201 8.17 13.78 0.06
N GLU A 202 8.45 14.87 -0.64
CA GLU A 202 8.49 16.20 -0.02
C GLU A 202 7.12 16.60 0.56
N SER A 203 6.05 16.46 -0.22
CA SER A 203 4.68 16.73 0.22
C SER A 203 4.26 15.80 1.37
N PHE A 204 4.64 14.52 1.28
CA PHE A 204 4.35 13.53 2.30
C PHE A 204 4.99 13.88 3.65
N LEU A 205 6.26 14.30 3.66
CA LEU A 205 6.96 14.70 4.88
C LEU A 205 6.38 15.97 5.50
N LYS A 206 5.87 16.91 4.69
CA LYS A 206 5.21 18.14 5.17
C LYS A 206 3.89 17.83 5.89
N LEU A 207 3.19 16.78 5.48
CA LEU A 207 1.89 16.36 6.04
C LEU A 207 2.00 15.30 7.13
N CYS A 208 3.16 15.20 7.79
CA CYS A 208 3.39 14.25 8.86
C CYS A 208 2.46 14.53 10.07
N PRO A 209 1.73 13.53 10.56
CA PRO A 209 0.87 13.69 11.73
C PRO A 209 1.69 13.97 12.99
N THR A 210 1.08 14.59 14.00
CA THR A 210 1.80 14.91 15.25
C THR A 210 2.11 13.63 16.02
N PHE A 211 3.38 13.33 16.29
CA PHE A 211 3.80 12.21 17.14
C PHE A 211 4.03 12.68 18.59
N PRO A 212 3.56 11.92 19.60
CA PRO A 212 3.65 12.35 21.00
C PRO A 212 5.10 12.32 21.50
N ASN A 213 5.92 11.45 20.90
CA ASN A 213 7.34 11.26 21.21
C ASN A 213 8.25 12.00 20.22
N ALA A 214 7.77 13.01 19.50
CA ALA A 214 8.56 13.73 18.49
C ALA A 214 9.86 14.33 19.05
N ILE A 215 9.86 14.74 20.34
CA ILE A 215 11.07 15.21 21.02
C ILE A 215 12.16 14.12 21.03
N LEU A 216 11.79 12.86 21.24
CA LEU A 216 12.69 11.72 21.31
C LEU A 216 13.03 11.17 19.91
N VAL A 217 12.03 11.00 19.05
CA VAL A 217 12.15 10.31 17.75
C VAL A 217 12.67 11.25 16.66
N GLY A 218 12.40 12.55 16.75
CA GLY A 218 12.80 13.55 15.77
C GLY A 218 11.67 14.06 14.89
N GLY A 219 12.06 14.78 13.85
CA GLY A 219 11.13 15.37 12.90
C GLY A 219 10.57 14.35 11.91
N PRO A 220 9.71 14.79 10.97
CA PRO A 220 9.14 13.93 9.93
C PRO A 220 10.18 13.13 9.13
N ALA A 221 11.30 13.77 8.81
CA ALA A 221 12.43 13.14 8.13
C ALA A 221 13.06 12.03 8.97
N ASP A 222 13.25 12.26 10.28
CA ASP A 222 13.83 11.26 11.18
C ASP A 222 12.94 10.02 11.30
N ILE A 223 11.63 10.22 11.44
CA ILE A 223 10.63 9.15 11.51
C ILE A 223 10.63 8.34 10.21
N PHE A 224 10.58 9.03 9.07
CA PHE A 224 10.59 8.40 7.75
C PHE A 224 11.85 7.57 7.53
N VAL A 225 13.03 8.15 7.78
CA VAL A 225 14.31 7.43 7.60
C VAL A 225 14.44 6.25 8.55
N THR A 226 13.93 6.37 9.77
CA THR A 226 13.90 5.25 10.72
C THR A 226 13.08 4.08 10.18
N GLU A 227 11.88 4.34 9.66
CA GLU A 227 11.04 3.30 9.05
C GLU A 227 11.68 2.69 7.81
N VAL A 228 12.33 3.49 6.96
CA VAL A 228 13.08 2.99 5.80
C VAL A 228 14.25 2.09 6.22
N ALA A 229 15.04 2.49 7.22
CA ALA A 229 16.15 1.69 7.73
C ALA A 229 15.68 0.36 8.32
N ASP A 230 14.51 0.36 8.95
CA ASP A 230 13.90 -0.85 9.52
C ASP A 230 13.31 -1.75 8.44
N GLN A 231 12.77 -1.15 7.38
CA GLN A 231 12.28 -1.86 6.22
C GLN A 231 13.42 -2.58 5.50
N LEU A 232 14.55 -1.90 5.24
CA LEU A 232 15.73 -2.49 4.59
C LEU A 232 16.20 -3.78 5.27
N GLN A 233 16.24 -3.81 6.61
CA GLN A 233 16.66 -4.97 7.38
C GLN A 233 15.69 -6.16 7.28
N LYS A 234 14.43 -5.92 6.91
CA LYS A 234 13.40 -6.96 6.75
C LYS A 234 13.32 -7.50 5.32
N LEU A 235 13.87 -6.79 4.34
CA LEU A 235 13.81 -7.19 2.93
C LEU A 235 14.69 -8.41 2.66
N LYS A 236 14.06 -9.49 2.18
CA LYS A 236 14.74 -10.74 1.77
C LYS A 236 14.78 -10.94 0.26
N VAL A 237 13.94 -10.21 -0.48
CA VAL A 237 13.83 -10.32 -1.94
C VAL A 237 14.85 -9.38 -2.57
N GLU A 238 15.89 -9.94 -3.19
CA GLU A 238 17.05 -9.20 -3.69
C GLU A 238 16.69 -8.09 -4.70
N PRO A 239 15.86 -8.32 -5.74
CA PRO A 239 15.45 -7.25 -6.66
C PRO A 239 14.78 -6.07 -5.94
N VAL A 240 13.98 -6.35 -4.91
CA VAL A 240 13.32 -5.32 -4.11
C VAL A 240 14.34 -4.57 -3.25
N LEU A 241 15.26 -5.28 -2.58
CA LEU A 241 16.33 -4.65 -1.80
C LEU A 241 17.19 -3.73 -2.67
N LEU A 242 17.60 -4.19 -3.86
CA LEU A 242 18.35 -3.37 -4.82
C LEU A 242 17.58 -2.11 -5.21
N HIS A 243 16.28 -2.25 -5.47
CA HIS A 243 15.42 -1.12 -5.79
C HIS A 243 15.40 -0.08 -4.66
N TYR A 244 15.24 -0.51 -3.41
CA TYR A 244 15.30 0.41 -2.26
C TYR A 244 16.67 1.09 -2.13
N LEU A 245 17.77 0.35 -2.28
CA LEU A 245 19.13 0.90 -2.22
C LEU A 245 19.41 1.94 -3.32
N VAL A 246 18.78 1.80 -4.48
CA VAL A 246 18.85 2.82 -5.54
C VAL A 246 18.02 4.05 -5.16
N GLN A 247 16.77 3.85 -4.69
CA GLN A 247 15.86 4.95 -4.38
C GLN A 247 16.28 5.75 -3.14
N ILE A 248 16.95 5.13 -2.17
CA ILE A 248 17.35 5.79 -0.92
C ILE A 248 18.32 6.96 -1.13
N LYS A 249 18.96 7.03 -2.29
CA LYS A 249 19.84 8.12 -2.73
C LYS A 249 19.13 9.48 -2.69
N VAL A 250 17.81 9.52 -2.84
CA VAL A 250 17.00 10.75 -2.76
C VAL A 250 16.97 11.38 -1.37
N LEU A 251 17.43 10.67 -0.34
CA LEU A 251 17.57 11.21 1.01
C LEU A 251 18.81 12.11 1.17
N GLY A 252 19.61 12.26 0.11
CA GLY A 252 20.75 13.17 0.09
C GLY A 252 20.32 14.60 0.38
N GLY A 253 21.02 15.25 1.31
CA GLY A 253 20.73 16.64 1.70
C GLY A 253 19.62 16.81 2.74
N MET A 254 18.97 15.73 3.19
CA MET A 254 18.00 15.82 4.29
C MET A 254 18.69 16.14 5.62
N GLN A 255 18.13 17.07 6.38
CA GLN A 255 18.58 17.38 7.74
C GLN A 255 18.05 16.31 8.71
N LEU A 256 18.91 15.38 9.08
CA LEU A 256 18.61 14.31 10.02
C LEU A 256 19.35 14.53 11.34
N ARG A 257 18.77 14.03 12.44
CA ARG A 257 19.50 13.91 13.70
C ARG A 257 20.68 12.97 13.55
N VAL A 258 21.73 13.21 14.33
CA VAL A 258 22.93 12.36 14.37
C VAL A 258 22.58 10.90 14.64
N ALA A 259 21.64 10.62 15.55
CA ALA A 259 21.19 9.27 15.86
C ALA A 259 20.56 8.57 14.64
N THR A 260 19.65 9.25 13.94
CA THR A 260 18.98 8.74 12.73
C THR A 260 19.99 8.52 11.60
N SER A 261 20.85 9.51 11.34
CA SER A 261 21.91 9.41 10.33
C SER A 261 22.85 8.24 10.62
N THR A 262 23.24 8.06 11.88
CA THR A 262 24.09 6.94 12.31
C THR A 262 23.39 5.60 12.11
N ARG A 263 22.10 5.49 12.46
CA ARG A 263 21.29 4.27 12.21
C ARG A 263 21.27 3.91 10.73
N LEU A 264 20.96 4.88 9.86
CA LEU A 264 20.92 4.66 8.41
C LEU A 264 22.28 4.23 7.87
N LYS A 265 23.35 4.91 8.28
CA LYS A 265 24.72 4.60 7.88
C LYS A 265 25.11 3.18 8.29
N THR A 266 24.87 2.79 9.53
CA THR A 266 25.14 1.42 10.03
C THR A 266 24.32 0.39 9.27
N CYS A 267 23.04 0.67 8.99
CA CYS A 267 22.18 -0.20 8.20
C CYS A 267 22.76 -0.45 6.80
N LEU A 268 23.17 0.60 6.08
CA LEU A 268 23.78 0.47 4.76
C LEU A 268 25.14 -0.24 4.80
N TYR A 269 25.95 0.03 5.83
CA TYR A 269 27.24 -0.63 6.00
C TYR A 269 27.12 -2.15 6.20
N ASN A 270 26.06 -2.62 6.85
CA ASN A 270 25.79 -4.06 6.98
C ASN A 270 25.58 -4.74 5.62
N PHE A 271 25.21 -3.99 4.58
CA PHE A 271 25.06 -4.51 3.22
C PHE A 271 26.32 -4.40 2.38
N THR A 272 27.43 -3.80 2.85
CA THR A 272 28.67 -3.66 2.05
C THR A 272 29.68 -4.79 2.25
N SER A 273 29.57 -5.54 3.35
CA SER A 273 30.56 -6.56 3.72
C SER A 273 30.12 -7.98 3.31
N PRO A 274 31.03 -8.83 2.82
CA PRO A 274 30.73 -10.24 2.59
C PRO A 274 30.67 -10.97 3.95
N GLY A 275 29.47 -11.28 4.44
CA GLY A 275 29.31 -12.03 5.68
C GLY A 275 27.94 -11.90 6.33
N GLY A 276 27.77 -12.56 7.48
CA GLY A 276 26.58 -12.41 8.32
C GLY A 276 26.44 -10.99 8.86
N PRO A 277 25.22 -10.56 9.25
CA PRO A 277 24.01 -11.38 9.37
C PRO A 277 23.23 -11.57 8.06
N MET A 278 23.53 -10.81 6.98
CA MET A 278 22.66 -10.73 5.78
C MET A 278 23.21 -11.43 4.54
N TYR A 279 24.51 -11.77 4.48
CA TYR A 279 25.17 -12.41 3.33
C TYR A 279 24.80 -11.78 1.95
N PRO A 280 24.98 -10.45 1.78
CA PRO A 280 24.53 -9.74 0.59
C PRO A 280 25.28 -10.19 -0.68
N THR A 281 24.59 -10.22 -1.82
CA THR A 281 25.20 -10.50 -3.13
C THR A 281 26.14 -9.37 -3.56
N ARG A 282 26.94 -9.60 -4.59
CA ARG A 282 27.82 -8.55 -5.15
C ARG A 282 27.03 -7.32 -5.61
N ALA A 283 25.87 -7.52 -6.23
CA ALA A 283 25.02 -6.41 -6.69
C ALA A 283 24.53 -5.57 -5.51
N VAL A 284 24.05 -6.22 -4.45
CA VAL A 284 23.58 -5.53 -3.23
C VAL A 284 24.72 -4.75 -2.56
N ARG A 285 25.93 -5.34 -2.49
CA ARG A 285 27.10 -4.65 -1.93
C ARG A 285 27.48 -3.40 -2.73
N HIS A 286 27.48 -3.47 -4.07
CA HIS A 286 27.75 -2.31 -4.91
C HIS A 286 26.70 -1.22 -4.74
N ALA A 287 25.41 -1.58 -4.78
CA ALA A 287 24.33 -0.61 -4.58
C ALA A 287 24.39 0.05 -3.18
N ALA A 288 24.77 -0.69 -2.15
CA ALA A 288 24.95 -0.17 -0.80
C ALA A 288 26.15 0.79 -0.69
N TRP A 289 27.28 0.48 -1.33
CA TRP A 289 28.43 1.39 -1.42
C TRP A 289 28.05 2.69 -2.13
N ASP A 290 27.40 2.60 -3.30
CA ASP A 290 26.96 3.79 -4.04
C ASP A 290 26.00 4.67 -3.21
N ALA A 291 25.11 4.05 -2.43
CA ALA A 291 24.21 4.78 -1.55
C ALA A 291 24.96 5.44 -0.38
N LEU A 292 25.93 4.76 0.23
CA LEU A 292 26.77 5.31 1.30
C LEU A 292 27.61 6.49 0.83
N ASP A 293 28.26 6.37 -0.32
CA ASP A 293 29.13 7.41 -0.86
C ASP A 293 28.34 8.69 -1.17
N LEU A 294 27.12 8.54 -1.69
CA LEU A 294 26.25 9.67 -1.97
C LEU A 294 25.70 10.32 -0.70
N LEU A 295 25.23 9.52 0.27
CA LEU A 295 24.57 10.02 1.46
C LEU A 295 25.56 10.51 2.54
N PHE A 296 26.76 9.93 2.58
CA PHE A 296 27.78 10.18 3.62
C PHE A 296 29.20 10.34 3.04
N PRO A 297 29.44 11.37 2.19
CA PRO A 297 30.69 11.55 1.44
C PRO A 297 31.95 11.70 2.33
N ALA A 298 31.80 12.11 3.59
CA ALA A 298 32.91 12.30 4.52
C ALA A 298 33.48 11.01 5.14
N SER A 299 32.97 9.82 4.77
CA SER A 299 33.32 8.55 5.43
C SER A 299 34.05 7.51 4.59
N ILE A 300 34.63 7.91 3.45
CA ILE A 300 35.63 7.10 2.76
C ILE A 300 36.88 7.03 3.65
N ILE A 301 36.93 6.04 4.54
CA ILE A 301 38.20 5.55 5.07
C ILE A 301 38.92 4.97 3.83
N PRO A 302 40.13 5.42 3.46
CA PRO A 302 40.85 4.84 2.34
C PRO A 302 41.13 3.37 2.67
N PHE A 303 40.37 2.47 2.04
CA PHE A 303 40.65 1.05 2.14
C PHE A 303 42.03 0.79 1.52
N PHE A 304 42.88 0.15 2.30
CA PHE A 304 44.25 -0.25 1.99
C PHE A 304 44.40 -0.73 0.53
N LYS A 305 45.17 0.03 -0.26
CA LYS A 305 46.00 -0.59 -1.30
C LYS A 305 47.10 -1.36 -0.57
N SER A 306 46.90 -2.66 -0.35
CA SER A 306 48.05 -3.54 -0.12
C SER A 306 48.81 -3.63 -1.43
N LYS A 307 50.12 -3.42 -1.31
CA LYS A 307 51.13 -3.75 -2.33
C LYS A 307 51.03 -5.23 -2.72
#